data_AF-A0A7L1FTD1-F1
#
_entry.id   AF-A0A7L1FTD1-F1
#
_cell.length_a   1.000
_cell.length_b   1.000
_cell.length_c   1.000
_cell.angle_alpha   90.00
_cell.angle_beta   90.00
_cell.angle_gamma   90.00
#
_symmetry.space_group_name_H-M   'P 1'
#
loop_
_entity.id
_entity.type
_entity.pdbx_description
1 polymer ?
#
loop_
_entity_poly.entity_id
_entity_poly.type
_entity_poly.pdbx_seq_one_letter_code
_entity_poly.pdbx_strand_id
1 'polypeptide(L)' 'VSVPLAELLPHPAYSGEATSGDIALGRLQRAVHFRWGLGPVCLPGAGLRFRPGTRCVTTGWGDTG' A
#
# COMPACT_ATOMS: atom_id res chain seq x y z
N VAL A 1 1.94 13.52 11.48
CA VAL A 1 0.49 13.65 11.16
C VAL A 1 -0.15 12.32 11.52
N SER A 2 -1.17 12.31 12.37
CA SER A 2 -1.93 11.10 12.71
C SER A 2 -3.39 11.29 12.28
N VAL A 3 -3.92 10.35 11.49
CA VAL A 3 -5.31 10.36 11.00
C VAL A 3 -5.88 8.96 11.22
N PRO A 4 -6.96 8.80 12.00
CA PRO A 4 -7.58 7.50 12.20
C PRO A 4 -8.23 6.96 10.92
N LEU A 5 -8.39 5.63 10.86
CA LEU A 5 -9.21 4.99 9.84
C LEU A 5 -10.69 5.19 10.16
N ALA A 6 -11.48 5.53 9.15
CA ALA A 6 -12.93 5.39 9.18
C ALA A 6 -13.33 3.94 8.92
N GLU A 7 -12.56 3.25 8.09
CA GLU A 7 -12.94 1.94 7.55
C GLU A 7 -11.71 1.19 7.04
N LEU A 8 -11.77 -0.14 7.18
CA LEU A 8 -10.78 -1.07 6.64
C LEU A 8 -11.49 -2.03 5.68
N LEU A 9 -10.98 -2.12 4.46
CA LEU A 9 -11.56 -2.90 3.36
C LEU A 9 -10.53 -3.92 2.88
N PRO A 10 -10.48 -5.12 3.46
CA PRO A 10 -9.61 -6.19 2.97
C PRO A 10 -10.08 -6.70 1.61
N HIS A 11 -9.16 -7.17 0.78
CA HIS A 11 -9.52 -7.83 -0.47
C HIS A 11 -10.37 -9.09 -0.19
N PRO A 12 -11.47 -9.34 -0.92
CA PRO A 12 -12.40 -10.43 -0.61
C PRO A 12 -11.80 -11.83 -0.78
N ALA A 13 -10.71 -11.96 -1.57
CA ALA A 13 -10.00 -13.23 -1.72
C ALA A 13 -8.95 -13.52 -0.63
N TYR A 14 -8.69 -12.55 0.26
CA TYR A 14 -7.75 -12.76 1.36
C TYR A 14 -8.33 -13.75 2.36
N SER A 15 -7.58 -14.81 2.64
CA SER A 15 -7.99 -15.85 3.60
C SER A 15 -6.87 -16.24 4.57
N GLY A 16 -5.87 -15.37 4.75
CA GLY A 16 -4.73 -15.58 5.66
C GLY A 16 -3.38 -15.64 4.96
N GLU A 17 -2.35 -16.08 5.70
CA GLU A 17 -0.98 -16.15 5.17
C GLU A 17 -0.88 -17.06 3.94
N ALA A 18 -0.04 -16.66 2.99
CA ALA A 18 0.19 -17.34 1.71
C ALA A 18 -1.03 -17.46 0.78
N THR A 19 -2.09 -16.68 1.02
CA THR A 19 -3.29 -16.65 0.16
C THR A 19 -3.21 -15.52 -0.87
N SER A 20 -4.07 -15.57 -1.89
CA SER A 20 -4.14 -14.51 -2.88
C SER A 20 -4.82 -13.26 -2.33
N GLY A 21 -4.46 -12.09 -2.85
CA GLY A 21 -5.11 -10.84 -2.46
C GLY A 21 -4.66 -10.31 -1.10
N ASP A 22 -3.39 -10.51 -0.73
CA ASP A 22 -2.78 -9.83 0.42
C ASP A 22 -2.65 -8.31 0.17
N ILE A 23 -3.79 -7.62 0.26
CA ILE A 23 -3.95 -6.19 0.09
C ILE A 23 -5.24 -5.73 0.80
N ALA A 24 -5.21 -4.53 1.37
CA ALA A 24 -6.38 -3.87 1.95
C ALA A 24 -6.37 -2.37 1.65
N LEU A 25 -7.55 -1.76 1.59
CA LEU A 25 -7.71 -0.31 1.52
C LEU A 25 -8.12 0.23 2.90
N GLY A 26 -7.39 1.24 3.39
CA GLY A 26 -7.77 1.99 4.59
C GLY A 26 -8.36 3.35 4.22
N ARG A 27 -9.66 3.56 4.50
CA ARG A 27 -10.29 4.87 4.29
C ARG A 27 -10.01 5.74 5.51
N LEU A 28 -9.36 6.89 5.30
CA LEU A 28 -9.11 7.86 6.36
C LEU A 28 -10.39 8.58 6.78
N GLN A 29 -10.53 8.94 8.05
CA GLN A 29 -11.68 9.73 8.55
C GLN A 29 -11.78 11.13 7.93
N ARG A 30 -10.66 11.67 7.45
CA ARG A 30 -10.59 12.97 6.78
C ARG A 30 -9.55 12.94 5.68
N ALA A 31 -9.76 13.76 4.66
CA ALA A 31 -8.77 13.99 3.62
C ALA A 31 -7.46 14.55 4.22
N VAL A 32 -6.33 14.13 3.67
CA VAL A 32 -5.01 14.66 4.03
C VAL A 32 -4.58 15.66 2.97
N HIS A 33 -4.13 16.83 3.42
CA HIS A 33 -3.59 17.86 2.53
C HIS A 33 -2.15 17.51 2.13
N PHE A 34 -1.91 17.43 0.83
CA PHE A 34 -0.56 17.22 0.29
C PHE A 34 0.32 18.43 0.55
N ARG A 35 1.59 18.16 0.86
CA ARG A 35 2.60 19.17 1.15
C ARG A 35 3.98 18.61 0.81
N TRP A 36 5.01 19.43 0.96
CA TRP A 36 6.38 18.97 0.80
C TRP A 36 6.66 17.74 1.70
N GLY A 37 7.12 16.65 1.10
CA GLY A 37 7.38 15.36 1.77
C GLY A 37 6.15 14.47 2.01
N LEU A 38 4.95 14.85 1.55
CA LEU A 38 3.75 14.03 1.65
C LEU A 38 2.91 14.08 0.37
N GLY A 39 2.91 12.98 -0.39
CA GLY A 39 2.13 12.80 -1.61
C GLY A 39 1.80 11.33 -1.88
N PRO A 40 0.91 11.07 -2.84
CA PRO A 40 0.53 9.71 -3.22
C PRO A 40 1.63 9.02 -4.05
N VAL A 41 1.64 7.69 -4.03
CA VAL A 41 2.40 6.87 -4.98
C VAL A 41 1.56 6.62 -6.24
N CYS A 42 2.21 6.41 -7.38
CA CYS A 42 1.53 6.01 -8.61
C CYS A 42 1.00 4.57 -8.49
N LEU A 43 -0.22 4.33 -8.96
CA LEU A 43 -0.74 2.98 -9.13
C LEU A 43 -0.33 2.42 -10.50
N PRO A 44 0.10 1.15 -10.58
CA PRO A 44 0.35 0.51 -11.86
C PRO A 44 -0.97 0.28 -12.61
N GLY A 45 -0.93 0.34 -13.95
CA GLY A 45 -2.07 -0.06 -14.76
C GLY A 45 -2.39 -1.55 -14.61
N ALA A 46 -3.67 -1.91 -14.73
CA ALA A 46 -4.11 -3.30 -14.69
C ALA A 46 -3.36 -4.12 -15.78
N GLY A 47 -2.64 -5.16 -15.36
CA GLY A 47 -1.87 -6.02 -16.27
C GLY A 47 -0.46 -5.54 -16.61
N LEU A 48 0.02 -4.42 -16.04
CA LEU A 48 1.43 -4.05 -16.13
C LEU A 48 2.31 -5.19 -15.60
N ARG A 49 3.30 -5.61 -16.39
CA ARG A 49 4.29 -6.61 -16.00
C ARG A 49 5.67 -5.97 -15.91
N PHE A 50 6.28 -6.04 -14.74
CA PHE A 50 7.67 -5.64 -14.56
C PHE A 50 8.59 -6.71 -15.16
N ARG A 51 9.63 -6.29 -15.90
CA ARG A 51 10.56 -7.22 -16.53
C ARG A 51 11.43 -7.89 -15.46
N PRO A 52 11.74 -9.20 -15.56
CA PRO A 52 12.73 -9.82 -14.67
C PRO A 52 14.05 -9.06 -14.68
N GLY A 53 14.68 -8.92 -13.52
CA GLY A 53 15.90 -8.13 -13.35
C GLY A 53 15.69 -6.62 -13.22
N THR A 54 14.45 -6.11 -13.25
CA THR A 54 14.15 -4.71 -12.92
C THR A 54 14.61 -4.42 -11.49
N ARG A 55 15.47 -3.41 -11.32
CA ARG A 55 15.89 -2.96 -10.00
C ARG A 55 14.74 -2.18 -9.36
N CYS A 56 14.35 -2.60 -8.17
CA CYS A 56 13.30 -1.97 -7.37
C CYS A 56 13.87 -1.51 -6.03
N VAL A 57 13.16 -0.61 -5.35
CA VAL A 57 13.49 -0.13 -4.01
C VAL A 57 12.34 -0.46 -3.08
N THR A 58 12.66 -0.92 -1.87
CA THR A 58 11.72 -1.07 -0.77
C THR A 58 12.19 -0.21 0.40
N THR A 59 11.26 0.32 1.19
CA THR A 59 11.54 1.14 2.36
C THR A 59 10.65 0.71 3.53
N GLY A 60 11.15 0.83 4.75
CA GLY A 60 10.40 0.46 5.95
C GLY A 60 11.23 0.65 7.22
N TRP A 61 10.59 0.42 8.36
CA TRP A 61 11.20 0.45 9.70
C TRP A 61 11.32 -0.95 10.30
N GLY A 62 11.49 -1.97 9.45
CA GLY A 62 11.64 -3.35 9.91
C GLY A 62 12.94 -3.54 10.70
N ASP A 63 12.97 -4.60 11.51
CA ASP A 63 14.17 -5.01 12.25
C ASP A 63 15.33 -5.36 11.31
N THR A 64 16.55 -5.00 11.73
CA THR A 64 17.79 -5.28 10.98
C THR A 64 18.68 -6.31 11.67
N GLY A 65 18.33 -6.75 12.90
CA GLY A 65 19.11 -7.66 13.73
C GLY A 65 19.61 -7.03 15.02
#